data_AF-A0A6N8GZJ8-F1
#
_entry.id   AF-A0A6N8GZJ8-F1
#
_cell.length_a   1.000
_cell.length_b   1.000
_cell.length_c   1.000
_cell.angle_alpha   90.00
_cell.angle_beta   90.00
_cell.angle_gamma   90.00
#
_symmetry.space_group_name_H-M   'P 1'
#
loop_
_entity.id
_entity.type
_entity.pdbx_description
1 polymer ?
#
loop_
_entity_poly.entity_id
_entity_poly.type
_entity_poly.pdbx_seq_one_letter_code
_entity_poly.pdbx_strand_id
1 'polypeptide(L)'
;MKSHTYWASALLVLALALWCTLGVSAEDTTTTASGTAGSFQLEQVYVNAPELDVYFYATDANGESYSPIVVQAQGVEATLGDRKLDTGMIGVAEDPICYIIALDNSTSIDAEDFHKMRTAIWKLAQTKQDKDQIMVYTLAGGAQCALPATNDKAEIFNTLRTIGQSEGAIDLTGTVTMLAADIQTGYQSLAPRKVAFVCTDAAQIMTNLALLGGTLGTDQSNLNMAMYTFICTAAPDQLESTTQMSGGKVIACRHADLAAEMQAKQTKFAQALTLRTEVPDSLTGERQEIFTLSVPKLGSAVKSSTTVYMGFKMERPQVTKVEPLGRTKLRLTFNQAVNANADRPQYYRVYTNDVWGWYVKIESVQLSEDGRTAVLTTEPLYQGRYNVTLNKVASRMTPANVSVRQQSCSFMIARWPRDRAFYMGRFSMPLTIAVVLLGALALNWLVLRRRERVSEQTAEAEHLLAGADSLDGTGALPKRWVTLFWLRAAPLPRAAGRALWKAA
;
A
#
# COMPACT_ATOMS: atom_id res chain seq x y z
N MET A 1 29.66 40.88 71.43
CA MET A 1 30.32 40.86 70.11
C MET A 1 30.30 39.46 69.47
N LYS A 2 29.13 38.84 69.24
CA LYS A 2 29.00 37.53 68.55
C LYS A 2 27.74 37.39 67.67
N SER A 3 27.05 38.48 67.30
CA SER A 3 25.92 38.41 66.35
C SER A 3 26.19 39.06 64.99
N HIS A 4 27.29 39.81 64.83
CA HIS A 4 27.64 40.46 63.55
C HIS A 4 28.40 39.54 62.59
N THR A 5 28.98 38.43 63.06
CA THR A 5 29.74 37.48 62.24
C THR A 5 28.88 36.50 61.45
N TYR A 6 27.63 36.25 61.87
CA TYR A 6 26.70 35.36 61.15
C TYR A 6 25.94 36.05 60.01
N TRP A 7 25.77 37.37 60.11
CA TRP A 7 25.16 38.17 59.05
C TRP A 7 26.12 38.42 57.88
N ALA A 8 27.41 38.60 58.18
CA ALA A 8 28.43 38.78 57.15
C ALA A 8 28.65 37.50 56.32
N SER A 9 28.57 36.32 56.93
CA SER A 9 28.70 35.04 56.22
C SER A 9 27.45 34.70 55.38
N ALA A 10 26.25 35.03 55.86
CA ALA A 10 25.02 34.82 55.08
C ALA A 10 24.98 35.70 53.82
N LEU A 11 25.41 36.96 53.90
CA LEU A 11 25.50 37.86 52.75
C LEU A 11 26.58 37.42 51.76
N LEU A 12 27.68 36.84 52.23
CA LEU A 12 28.76 36.36 51.36
C LEU A 12 28.36 35.08 50.60
N VAL A 13 27.55 34.20 51.21
CA VAL A 13 26.96 33.02 50.53
C VAL A 13 25.92 33.45 49.49
N LEU A 14 25.11 34.48 49.78
CA LEU A 14 24.14 35.02 48.83
C LEU A 14 24.82 35.72 47.65
N ALA A 15 25.92 36.44 47.89
CA ALA A 15 26.73 37.06 46.84
C ALA A 15 27.47 36.03 45.97
N LEU A 16 27.95 34.92 46.54
CA LEU A 16 28.53 33.80 45.78
C LEU A 16 27.48 33.05 44.96
N ALA A 17 26.25 32.89 45.48
CA ALA A 17 25.14 32.29 44.73
C ALA A 17 24.67 33.16 43.56
N LEU A 18 24.73 34.49 43.71
CA LEU A 18 24.42 35.46 42.66
C LEU A 18 25.54 35.63 41.62
N TRP A 19 26.78 35.24 41.93
CA TRP A 19 27.88 35.26 40.96
C TRP A 19 27.99 33.96 40.14
N CYS A 20 27.40 32.85 40.60
CA CYS A 20 27.31 31.60 39.83
C CYS A 20 26.29 31.66 38.68
N THR A 21 25.50 32.72 38.54
CA THR A 21 24.48 32.86 37.48
C THR A 21 24.91 33.72 36.29
N LEU A 22 26.17 34.17 36.23
CA LEU A 22 26.70 34.94 35.10
C LEU A 22 28.01 34.32 34.60
N GLY A 23 27.88 33.24 33.84
CA GLY A 23 28.94 32.61 33.06
C GLY A 23 28.35 31.99 31.80
N VAL A 24 28.68 32.59 30.66
CA VAL A 24 28.30 32.20 29.29
C VAL A 24 28.57 30.71 29.05
N SER A 25 27.57 29.99 28.52
CA SER A 25 27.79 28.72 27.82
C SER A 25 27.00 28.72 26.52
N ALA A 26 27.65 28.16 25.50
CA ALA A 26 27.32 28.19 24.08
C ALA A 26 25.97 27.57 23.71
N GLU A 27 25.54 27.88 22.48
CA GLU A 27 24.44 27.27 21.75
C GLU A 27 24.29 25.77 22.02
N ASP A 28 23.12 25.39 22.48
CA ASP A 28 22.42 24.22 21.96
C ASP A 28 20.93 24.56 21.97
N THR A 29 20.38 24.84 20.79
CA THR A 29 18.94 24.99 20.59
C THR A 29 18.28 23.62 20.77
N THR A 30 18.06 23.23 22.03
CA THR A 30 17.09 22.23 22.39
C THR A 30 16.08 22.91 23.30
N THR A 31 14.97 23.36 22.70
CA THR A 31 13.74 23.60 23.44
C THR A 31 13.33 22.28 24.07
N THR A 32 13.85 22.00 25.26
CA THR A 32 13.19 21.14 26.24
C THR A 32 11.89 21.85 26.59
N ALA A 33 10.82 21.46 25.91
CA ALA A 33 9.47 21.82 26.31
C ALA A 33 9.29 21.33 27.76
N SER A 34 9.42 22.25 28.71
CA SER A 34 9.04 22.04 30.10
C SER A 34 7.56 21.69 30.11
N GLY A 35 7.28 20.41 30.36
CA GLY A 35 5.97 19.79 30.21
C GLY A 35 4.90 20.49 31.05
N THR A 36 3.99 21.15 30.35
CA THR A 36 2.62 21.41 30.80
C THR A 36 1.76 20.52 29.91
N ALA A 37 0.91 19.66 30.51
CA ALA A 37 0.29 18.55 29.81
C ALA A 37 -0.57 19.02 28.61
N GLY A 38 -0.13 18.72 27.40
CA GLY A 38 -0.93 18.89 26.19
C GLY A 38 -2.06 17.88 26.11
N SER A 39 -3.11 18.18 25.35
CA SER A 39 -4.22 17.24 25.14
C SER A 39 -4.06 16.47 23.83
N PHE A 40 -4.50 15.22 23.83
CA PHE A 40 -4.44 14.33 22.68
C PHE A 40 -5.75 13.58 22.50
N GLN A 41 -6.28 13.62 21.28
CA GLN A 41 -7.57 13.02 20.96
C GLN A 41 -7.52 12.36 19.59
N LEU A 42 -7.78 11.06 19.55
CA LEU A 42 -8.05 10.35 18.29
C LEU A 42 -9.43 10.76 17.78
N GLU A 43 -9.52 11.17 16.51
CA GLU A 43 -10.81 11.50 15.89
C GLU A 43 -11.42 10.29 15.20
N GLN A 44 -10.67 9.71 14.26
CA GLN A 44 -11.16 8.67 13.34
C GLN A 44 -10.00 7.87 12.78
N VAL A 45 -10.23 6.59 12.52
CA VAL A 45 -9.33 5.74 11.73
C VAL A 45 -10.06 5.28 10.47
N TYR A 46 -9.57 5.66 9.30
CA TYR A 46 -10.10 5.19 8.03
C TYR A 46 -9.26 4.01 7.53
N VAL A 47 -9.91 2.91 7.14
CA VAL A 47 -9.23 1.68 6.70
C VAL A 47 -9.69 1.29 5.31
N ASN A 48 -8.81 1.49 4.35
CA ASN A 48 -9.01 1.01 2.99
C ASN A 48 -7.80 0.15 2.63
N ALA A 49 -7.82 -1.12 3.04
CA ALA A 49 -6.62 -1.93 3.02
C ALA A 49 -6.03 -2.03 1.59
N PRO A 50 -4.71 -1.86 1.44
CA PRO A 50 -3.69 -1.85 2.49
C PRO A 50 -3.39 -0.49 3.13
N GLU A 51 -4.10 0.59 2.82
CA GLU A 51 -3.94 1.88 3.51
C GLU A 51 -4.78 1.97 4.78
N LEU A 52 -4.21 2.61 5.80
CA LEU A 52 -4.88 3.03 7.02
C LEU A 52 -4.47 4.47 7.31
N ASP A 53 -5.46 5.35 7.32
CA ASP A 53 -5.31 6.76 7.61
C ASP A 53 -5.88 7.06 8.99
N VAL A 54 -5.12 7.78 9.80
CA VAL A 54 -5.49 8.12 11.17
C VAL A 54 -5.57 9.61 11.31
N TYR A 55 -6.71 10.11 11.76
CA TYR A 55 -6.94 11.51 12.05
C TYR A 55 -6.97 11.73 13.56
N PHE A 56 -6.18 12.68 14.05
CA PHE A 56 -6.07 12.97 15.47
C PHE A 56 -5.71 14.43 15.74
N TYR A 57 -5.94 14.86 16.97
CA TYR A 57 -5.58 16.17 17.48
C TYR A 57 -4.51 16.04 18.54
N ALA A 58 -3.52 16.92 18.48
CA ALA A 58 -2.55 17.12 19.54
C ALA A 58 -2.45 18.63 19.79
N THR A 59 -2.66 19.04 21.04
CA THR A 59 -2.63 20.46 21.42
C THR A 59 -1.73 20.66 22.62
N ASP A 60 -1.15 21.86 22.71
CA ASP A 60 -0.37 22.28 23.87
C ASP A 60 -1.28 22.63 25.07
N ALA A 61 -0.69 23.10 26.17
CA ALA A 61 -1.43 23.50 27.36
C ALA A 61 -2.28 24.78 27.16
N ASN A 62 -2.02 25.55 26.11
CA ASN A 62 -2.79 26.74 25.74
C ASN A 62 -3.96 26.39 24.79
N GLY A 63 -4.04 25.14 24.34
CA GLY A 63 -5.04 24.68 23.38
C GLY A 63 -4.65 24.92 21.92
N GLU A 64 -3.40 25.34 21.64
CA GLU A 64 -2.90 25.50 20.28
C GLU A 64 -2.47 24.15 19.70
N SER A 65 -2.75 23.92 18.41
CA SER A 65 -2.39 22.66 17.75
C SER A 65 -0.88 22.52 17.57
N TYR A 66 -0.33 21.36 17.96
CA TYR A 66 1.05 21.03 17.66
C TYR A 66 1.26 20.87 16.15
N SER A 67 2.41 21.31 15.66
CA SER A 67 2.80 21.07 14.27
C SER A 67 3.15 19.59 14.04
N PRO A 68 2.96 19.06 12.81
CA PRO A 68 3.25 17.67 12.49
C PRO A 68 4.69 17.25 12.84
N ILE A 69 5.65 18.14 12.61
CA ILE A 69 7.08 17.92 12.88
C ILE A 69 7.34 17.73 14.37
N VAL A 70 6.70 18.56 15.21
CA VAL A 70 6.83 18.45 16.67
C VAL A 70 6.29 17.11 17.13
N VAL A 71 5.09 16.73 16.70
CA VAL A 71 4.48 15.45 17.08
C VAL A 71 5.34 14.27 16.62
N GLN A 72 5.87 14.32 15.41
CA GLN A 72 6.72 13.25 14.89
C GLN A 72 8.04 13.11 15.66
N ALA A 73 8.66 14.23 16.07
CA ALA A 73 9.87 14.22 16.89
C ALA A 73 9.64 13.60 18.29
N GLN A 74 8.41 13.66 18.80
CA GLN A 74 8.03 13.06 20.08
C GLN A 74 7.80 11.54 20.01
N GLY A 75 7.98 10.92 18.85
CA GLY A 75 7.99 9.46 18.68
C GLY A 75 6.58 8.87 18.69
N VAL A 76 5.91 8.92 17.54
CA VAL A 76 4.57 8.35 17.39
C VAL A 76 4.64 6.84 17.19
N GLU A 77 3.84 6.13 17.99
CA GLU A 77 3.70 4.68 17.92
C GLU A 77 2.25 4.32 17.61
N ALA A 78 2.05 3.48 16.60
CA ALA A 78 0.76 2.95 16.22
C ALA A 78 0.77 1.42 16.35
N THR A 79 -0.28 0.86 16.94
CA THR A 79 -0.48 -0.59 16.99
C THR A 79 -1.88 -0.96 16.52
N LEU A 80 -1.99 -2.12 15.87
CA LEU A 80 -3.26 -2.74 15.48
C LEU A 80 -3.29 -4.14 16.09
N GLY A 81 -4.15 -4.32 17.10
CA GLY A 81 -4.06 -5.44 18.03
C GLY A 81 -2.68 -5.48 18.70
N ASP A 82 -2.03 -6.63 18.63
CA ASP A 82 -0.69 -6.84 19.19
C ASP A 82 0.45 -6.44 18.23
N ARG A 83 0.14 -5.97 17.01
CA ARG A 83 1.15 -5.66 16.00
C ARG A 83 1.47 -4.17 15.96
N LYS A 84 2.76 -3.84 16.01
CA LYS A 84 3.26 -2.50 15.72
C LYS A 84 3.16 -2.23 14.22
N LEU A 85 2.64 -1.06 13.87
CA LEU A 85 2.61 -0.55 12.50
C LEU A 85 3.79 0.40 12.27
N ASP A 86 4.27 0.45 11.03
CA ASP A 86 5.29 1.41 10.63
C ASP A 86 4.63 2.79 10.50
N THR A 87 5.00 3.71 11.39
CA THR A 87 4.43 5.05 11.39
C THR A 87 5.06 5.87 10.25
N GLY A 88 4.23 6.21 9.25
CA GLY A 88 4.62 7.11 8.16
C GLY A 88 4.86 8.55 8.63
N MET A 89 5.04 9.46 7.66
CA MET A 89 5.10 10.89 7.97
C MET A 89 3.76 11.39 8.48
N ILE A 90 3.82 12.29 9.46
CA ILE A 90 2.63 12.99 9.97
C ILE A 90 2.48 14.26 9.15
N GLY A 91 1.27 14.49 8.66
CA GLY A 91 0.89 15.70 7.92
C GLY A 91 -0.27 16.43 8.58
N VAL A 92 -0.66 17.55 7.99
CA VAL A 92 -1.96 18.18 8.25
C VAL A 92 -3.01 17.50 7.35
N ALA A 93 -4.23 17.34 7.87
CA ALA A 93 -5.31 16.72 7.13
C ALA A 93 -5.80 17.62 5.97
N GLU A 94 -5.50 17.20 4.74
CA GLU A 94 -6.00 17.80 3.49
C GLU A 94 -7.00 16.88 2.75
N ASP A 95 -7.32 15.74 3.35
CA ASP A 95 -8.24 14.76 2.79
C ASP A 95 -9.68 15.28 2.82
N PRO A 96 -10.47 15.04 1.76
CA PRO A 96 -11.84 15.55 1.68
C PRO A 96 -12.73 14.93 2.76
N ILE A 97 -13.72 15.70 3.21
CA ILE A 97 -14.66 15.32 4.26
C ILE A 97 -16.04 15.07 3.67
N CYS A 98 -16.68 13.99 4.08
CA CYS A 98 -18.10 13.76 3.86
C CYS A 98 -18.88 14.17 5.11
N TYR A 99 -19.64 15.27 5.01
CA TYR A 99 -20.54 15.75 6.05
C TYR A 99 -21.89 15.04 5.93
N ILE A 100 -22.22 14.24 6.92
CA ILE A 100 -23.47 13.49 7.03
C ILE A 100 -24.40 14.27 7.95
N ILE A 101 -25.52 14.74 7.44
CA ILE A 101 -26.41 15.61 8.19
C ILE A 101 -27.70 14.87 8.48
N ALA A 102 -27.97 14.60 9.75
CA ALA A 102 -29.25 14.11 10.22
C ALA A 102 -30.09 15.32 10.65
N LEU A 103 -31.02 15.72 9.80
CA LEU A 103 -31.88 16.89 9.99
C LEU A 103 -33.23 16.47 10.57
N ASP A 104 -33.54 16.98 11.75
CA ASP A 104 -34.89 16.95 12.30
C ASP A 104 -35.80 17.85 11.47
N ASN A 105 -36.73 17.23 10.75
CA ASN A 105 -37.76 17.88 9.96
C ASN A 105 -39.15 17.64 10.56
N SER A 106 -39.25 17.42 11.87
CA SER A 106 -40.54 17.22 12.52
C SER A 106 -41.39 18.49 12.52
N THR A 107 -42.71 18.32 12.55
CA THR A 107 -43.68 19.42 12.69
C THR A 107 -43.71 20.01 14.12
N SER A 108 -42.98 19.44 15.08
CA SER A 108 -42.83 20.02 16.42
C SER A 108 -41.93 21.26 16.44
N ILE A 109 -41.07 21.40 15.43
CA ILE A 109 -40.20 22.57 15.24
C ILE A 109 -40.99 23.67 14.52
N ASP A 110 -40.88 24.91 14.96
CA ASP A 110 -41.49 26.05 14.25
C ASP A 110 -40.91 26.21 12.84
N ALA A 111 -41.76 26.60 11.88
CA ALA A 111 -41.37 26.69 10.47
C ALA A 111 -40.22 27.70 10.23
N GLU A 112 -40.15 28.78 11.02
CA GLU A 112 -39.07 29.76 10.94
C GLU A 112 -37.75 29.16 11.44
N ASP A 113 -37.81 28.42 12.55
CA ASP A 113 -36.63 27.76 13.13
C ASP A 113 -36.13 26.61 12.26
N PHE A 114 -37.04 25.83 11.66
CA PHE A 114 -36.69 24.84 10.65
C PHE A 114 -36.05 25.49 9.41
N HIS A 115 -36.54 26.66 8.98
CA HIS A 115 -35.91 27.42 7.90
C HIS A 115 -34.48 27.87 8.27
N LYS A 116 -34.24 28.30 9.52
CA LYS A 116 -32.89 28.64 10.01
C LYS A 116 -31.97 27.42 9.99
N MET A 117 -32.45 26.25 10.40
CA MET A 117 -31.67 25.00 10.34
C MET A 117 -31.26 24.64 8.91
N ARG A 118 -32.20 24.69 7.95
CA ARG A 118 -31.88 24.50 6.52
C ARG A 118 -30.89 25.54 6.01
N THR A 119 -31.02 26.79 6.45
CA THR A 119 -30.11 27.88 6.09
C THR A 119 -28.70 27.65 6.66
N ALA A 120 -28.56 27.05 7.84
CA ALA A 120 -27.26 26.68 8.40
C ALA A 120 -26.54 25.63 7.55
N ILE A 121 -27.27 24.60 7.10
CA ILE A 121 -26.73 23.58 6.18
C ILE A 121 -26.37 24.19 4.83
N TRP A 122 -27.19 25.13 4.35
CA TRP A 122 -26.90 25.87 3.12
C TRP A 122 -25.58 26.66 3.24
N LYS A 123 -25.33 27.32 4.38
CA LYS A 123 -24.06 28.02 4.66
C LYS A 123 -22.88 27.05 4.74
N LEU A 124 -23.05 25.89 5.40
CA LEU A 124 -22.05 24.82 5.42
C LEU A 124 -21.64 24.39 4.00
N ALA A 125 -22.62 24.25 3.10
CA ALA A 125 -22.40 23.90 1.70
C ALA A 125 -21.70 25.01 0.88
N GLN A 126 -21.75 26.27 1.34
CA GLN A 126 -20.98 27.35 0.75
C GLN A 126 -19.51 27.30 1.14
N THR A 127 -19.25 27.06 2.44
CA THR A 127 -17.92 27.11 3.06
C THR A 127 -17.14 25.80 2.93
N LYS A 128 -17.79 24.69 2.53
CA LYS A 128 -17.12 23.42 2.27
C LYS A 128 -16.03 23.55 1.20
N GLN A 129 -15.00 22.70 1.27
CA GLN A 129 -14.00 22.60 0.21
C GLN A 129 -14.60 21.98 -1.06
N ASP A 130 -13.94 22.17 -2.20
CA ASP A 130 -14.46 21.73 -3.50
C ASP A 130 -14.67 20.21 -3.59
N LYS A 131 -13.81 19.44 -2.91
CA LYS A 131 -13.87 17.97 -2.87
C LYS A 131 -14.72 17.42 -1.71
N ASP A 132 -15.15 18.28 -0.78
CA ASP A 132 -16.01 17.86 0.32
C ASP A 132 -17.39 17.48 -0.20
N GLN A 133 -17.97 16.46 0.41
CA GLN A 133 -19.30 15.94 0.10
C GLN A 133 -20.28 16.27 1.21
N ILE A 134 -21.55 16.45 0.87
CA ILE A 134 -22.66 16.57 1.82
C ILE A 134 -23.69 15.50 1.52
N MET A 135 -24.15 14.84 2.57
CA MET A 135 -25.24 13.86 2.57
C MET A 135 -26.27 14.29 3.61
N VAL A 136 -27.56 14.20 3.30
CA VAL A 136 -28.63 14.67 4.19
C VAL A 136 -29.68 13.58 4.39
N TYR A 137 -29.96 13.28 5.66
CA TYR A 137 -31.06 12.44 6.10
C TYR A 137 -32.12 13.28 6.81
N THR A 138 -33.39 12.95 6.60
CA THR A 138 -34.52 13.48 7.36
C THR A 138 -34.97 12.46 8.39
N LEU A 139 -35.27 12.94 9.60
CA LEU A 139 -35.53 12.07 10.76
C LEU A 139 -37.02 11.81 11.03
N ALA A 140 -37.92 12.72 10.65
CA ALA A 140 -39.32 12.67 11.06
C ALA A 140 -40.15 11.73 10.15
N GLY A 141 -40.94 10.86 10.77
CA GLY A 141 -41.80 9.91 10.06
C GLY A 141 -41.04 8.69 9.51
N GLY A 142 -39.82 8.47 10.00
CA GLY A 142 -38.91 7.41 9.58
C GLY A 142 -37.67 7.97 8.87
N ALA A 143 -36.54 7.29 9.03
CA ALA A 143 -35.30 7.70 8.40
C ALA A 143 -35.39 7.66 6.87
N GLN A 144 -35.03 8.76 6.20
CA GLN A 144 -34.96 8.83 4.74
C GLN A 144 -33.70 9.56 4.29
N CYS A 145 -33.03 9.04 3.26
CA CYS A 145 -31.94 9.73 2.59
C CYS A 145 -32.51 10.76 1.62
N ALA A 146 -32.53 12.03 2.03
CA ALA A 146 -33.04 13.13 1.22
C ALA A 146 -32.04 13.59 0.16
N LEU A 147 -30.74 13.51 0.47
CA LEU A 147 -29.65 13.83 -0.44
C LEU A 147 -28.55 12.78 -0.30
N PRO A 148 -28.24 11.97 -1.33
CA PRO A 148 -27.06 11.11 -1.31
C PRO A 148 -25.77 11.95 -1.34
N ALA A 149 -24.65 11.38 -0.90
CA ALA A 149 -23.39 12.10 -0.82
C ALA A 149 -22.97 12.68 -2.18
N THR A 150 -22.92 14.02 -2.26
CA THR A 150 -22.56 14.76 -3.46
C THR A 150 -21.65 15.93 -3.11
N ASN A 151 -20.77 16.32 -4.03
CA ASN A 151 -19.97 17.53 -3.92
C ASN A 151 -20.56 18.71 -4.73
N ASP A 152 -21.62 18.47 -5.52
CA ASP A 152 -22.28 19.48 -6.34
C ASP A 152 -23.11 20.44 -5.49
N LYS A 153 -22.67 21.71 -5.43
CA LYS A 153 -23.36 22.77 -4.68
C LYS A 153 -24.76 23.04 -5.22
N ALA A 154 -25.00 22.92 -6.52
CA ALA A 154 -26.32 23.19 -7.11
C ALA A 154 -27.34 22.12 -6.69
N GLU A 155 -26.95 20.85 -6.74
CA GLU A 155 -27.76 19.72 -6.27
C GLU A 155 -28.10 19.88 -4.77
N ILE A 156 -27.09 20.16 -3.94
CA ILE A 156 -27.29 20.41 -2.50
C ILE A 156 -28.32 21.52 -2.28
N PHE A 157 -28.17 22.67 -2.94
CA PHE A 157 -29.07 23.80 -2.75
C PHE A 157 -30.50 23.54 -3.24
N ASN A 158 -30.66 22.77 -4.31
CA ASN A 158 -31.99 22.44 -4.82
C ASN A 158 -32.71 21.48 -3.87
N THR A 159 -32.02 20.44 -3.39
CA THR A 159 -32.60 19.49 -2.45
C THR A 159 -32.95 20.12 -1.12
N LEU A 160 -32.09 21.00 -0.56
CA LEU A 160 -32.41 21.70 0.69
C LEU A 160 -33.68 22.55 0.60
N ARG A 161 -34.01 23.11 -0.57
CA ARG A 161 -35.25 23.87 -0.77
C ARG A 161 -36.49 22.98 -0.77
N THR A 162 -36.36 21.74 -1.24
CA THR A 162 -37.48 20.79 -1.36
C THR A 162 -37.76 20.02 -0.08
N ILE A 163 -36.80 19.93 0.85
CA ILE A 163 -37.03 19.27 2.15
C ILE A 163 -38.11 20.05 2.92
N GLY A 164 -39.24 19.39 3.14
CA GLY A 164 -40.36 19.87 3.95
C GLY A 164 -40.41 19.20 5.33
N GLN A 165 -41.25 19.76 6.21
CA GLN A 165 -41.53 19.15 7.51
C GLN A 165 -42.49 17.96 7.35
N SER A 166 -42.36 16.97 8.22
CA SER A 166 -43.18 15.76 8.24
C SER A 166 -43.69 15.47 9.65
N GLU A 167 -44.87 14.85 9.74
CA GLU A 167 -45.41 14.36 11.02
C GLU A 167 -44.74 13.03 11.40
N GLY A 168 -44.45 12.86 12.69
CA GLY A 168 -43.89 11.62 13.24
C GLY A 168 -42.75 11.86 14.21
N ALA A 169 -42.46 10.85 15.04
CA ALA A 169 -41.29 10.86 15.92
C ALA A 169 -40.00 10.78 15.10
N ILE A 170 -38.90 11.28 15.66
CA ILE A 170 -37.58 11.13 15.07
C ILE A 170 -37.11 9.68 15.10
N ASP A 171 -36.50 9.23 14.02
CA ASP A 171 -35.92 7.89 13.91
C ASP A 171 -34.40 7.96 13.69
N LEU A 172 -33.67 8.19 14.79
CA LEU A 172 -32.21 8.22 14.75
C LEU A 172 -31.61 6.82 14.53
N THR A 173 -32.20 5.78 15.12
CA THR A 173 -31.72 4.39 15.02
C THR A 173 -31.83 3.86 13.58
N GLY A 174 -32.96 4.11 12.91
CA GLY A 174 -33.13 3.79 11.49
C GLY A 174 -32.13 4.55 10.64
N THR A 175 -31.86 5.82 10.96
CA THR A 175 -30.87 6.63 10.23
C THR A 175 -29.46 6.07 10.35
N VAL A 176 -29.04 5.65 11.55
CA VAL A 176 -27.74 5.01 11.77
C VAL A 176 -27.64 3.70 10.98
N THR A 177 -28.71 2.91 10.94
CA THR A 177 -28.76 1.64 10.20
C THR A 177 -28.65 1.87 8.69
N MET A 178 -29.40 2.83 8.15
CA MET A 178 -29.31 3.23 6.74
C MET A 178 -27.93 3.77 6.40
N LEU A 179 -27.39 4.65 7.24
CA LEU A 179 -26.05 5.21 7.09
C LEU A 179 -24.98 4.12 7.06
N ALA A 180 -25.07 3.12 7.93
CA ALA A 180 -24.14 1.99 7.93
C ALA A 180 -24.18 1.22 6.60
N ALA A 181 -25.38 0.97 6.06
CA ALA A 181 -25.56 0.31 4.77
C ALA A 181 -25.05 1.16 3.59
N ASP A 182 -25.33 2.47 3.60
CA ASP A 182 -24.86 3.41 2.58
C ASP A 182 -23.34 3.57 2.61
N ILE A 183 -22.72 3.55 3.80
CA ILE A 183 -21.25 3.55 3.93
C ILE A 183 -20.66 2.24 3.42
N GLN A 184 -21.28 1.10 3.68
CA GLN A 184 -20.79 -0.18 3.17
C GLN A 184 -20.87 -0.27 1.65
N THR A 185 -21.98 0.18 1.05
CA THR A 185 -22.19 0.14 -0.40
C THR A 185 -21.39 1.22 -1.14
N GLY A 186 -21.32 2.44 -0.58
CA GLY A 186 -20.62 3.60 -1.13
C GLY A 186 -19.20 3.80 -0.60
N TYR A 187 -18.59 2.80 0.05
CA TYR A 187 -17.34 2.99 0.81
C TYR A 187 -16.22 3.67 0.01
N GLN A 188 -16.12 3.35 -1.28
CA GLN A 188 -15.10 3.89 -2.20
C GLN A 188 -15.51 5.21 -2.88
N SER A 189 -16.80 5.53 -2.93
CA SER A 189 -17.30 6.79 -3.52
C SER A 189 -17.42 7.91 -2.49
N LEU A 190 -17.52 7.55 -1.21
CA LEU A 190 -17.53 8.48 -0.10
C LEU A 190 -16.11 8.97 0.21
N ALA A 191 -16.01 10.23 0.60
CA ALA A 191 -14.77 10.79 1.09
C ALA A 191 -14.22 9.96 2.29
N PRO A 192 -12.88 9.84 2.43
CA PRO A 192 -12.26 8.97 3.43
C PRO A 192 -12.63 9.39 4.85
N ARG A 193 -12.57 10.69 5.14
CA ARG A 193 -12.95 11.26 6.44
C ARG A 193 -14.44 11.58 6.48
N LYS A 194 -15.11 11.19 7.57
CA LYS A 194 -16.57 11.27 7.70
C LYS A 194 -16.97 11.90 9.02
N VAL A 195 -17.92 12.83 8.97
CA VAL A 195 -18.43 13.52 10.15
C VAL A 195 -19.95 13.53 10.11
N ALA A 196 -20.59 13.13 11.20
CA ALA A 196 -22.03 13.19 11.37
C ALA A 196 -22.45 14.42 12.21
N PHE A 197 -23.38 15.20 11.68
CA PHE A 197 -24.04 16.32 12.34
C PHE A 197 -25.53 16.01 12.52
N VAL A 198 -25.95 15.81 13.77
CA VAL A 198 -27.36 15.64 14.13
C VAL A 198 -27.91 17.00 14.54
N CYS A 199 -28.93 17.49 13.86
CA CYS A 199 -29.53 18.80 14.12
C CYS A 199 -30.97 18.60 14.58
N THR A 200 -31.28 18.94 15.83
CA THR A 200 -32.61 18.74 16.43
C THR A 200 -32.89 19.84 17.46
N ASP A 201 -34.14 19.96 17.90
CA ASP A 201 -34.54 20.87 18.96
C ASP A 201 -34.33 20.26 20.37
N ALA A 202 -34.48 21.08 21.41
CA ALA A 202 -34.37 20.59 22.79
C ALA A 202 -35.55 19.71 23.24
N ALA A 203 -36.72 19.83 22.61
CA ALA A 203 -37.94 19.13 23.02
C ALA A 203 -37.85 17.63 22.74
N GLN A 204 -37.27 17.26 21.60
CA GLN A 204 -37.07 15.88 21.16
C GLN A 204 -35.97 15.14 21.96
N ILE A 205 -35.05 15.88 22.60
CA ILE A 205 -33.92 15.33 23.35
C ILE A 205 -34.32 14.91 24.77
N MET A 206 -35.24 15.64 25.40
CA MET A 206 -35.72 15.31 26.75
C MET A 206 -36.49 13.98 26.79
N THR A 207 -37.08 13.57 25.67
CA THR A 207 -37.79 12.29 25.54
C THR A 207 -36.86 11.13 25.12
N ASN A 208 -35.72 11.43 24.48
CA ASN A 208 -34.79 10.45 23.90
C ASN A 208 -33.34 10.64 24.39
N LEU A 209 -33.15 11.10 25.63
CA LEU A 209 -31.82 11.33 26.22
C LEU A 209 -30.97 10.05 26.28
N ALA A 210 -31.61 8.89 26.46
CA ALA A 210 -30.98 7.57 26.42
C ALA A 210 -30.47 7.20 25.01
N LEU A 211 -31.12 7.71 23.97
CA LEU A 211 -30.75 7.50 22.57
C LEU A 211 -29.50 8.30 22.22
N LEU A 212 -29.37 9.53 22.71
CA LEU A 212 -28.14 10.32 22.59
C LEU A 212 -26.95 9.68 23.34
N GLY A 213 -27.15 9.23 24.58
CA GLY A 213 -26.10 8.55 25.36
C GLY A 213 -25.68 7.17 24.79
N GLY A 214 -26.64 6.39 24.26
CA GLY A 214 -26.41 5.06 23.70
C GLY A 214 -25.79 5.07 22.30
N THR A 215 -26.34 5.87 21.38
CA THR A 215 -25.84 5.95 19.99
C THR A 215 -24.49 6.65 19.87
N LEU A 216 -24.17 7.60 20.78
CA LEU A 216 -22.83 8.20 20.85
C LEU A 216 -21.76 7.24 21.41
N GLY A 217 -22.16 6.20 22.14
CA GLY A 217 -21.25 5.26 22.81
C GLY A 217 -20.96 3.99 22.03
N THR A 218 -21.98 3.29 21.53
CA THR A 218 -21.83 1.96 20.91
C THR A 218 -21.82 1.98 19.37
N ASP A 219 -22.46 2.95 18.73
CA ASP A 219 -22.54 3.02 17.27
C ASP A 219 -21.40 3.85 16.66
N GLN A 220 -20.85 4.81 17.43
CA GLN A 220 -19.63 5.52 17.05
C GLN A 220 -18.44 4.57 16.85
N SER A 221 -18.32 3.53 17.68
CA SER A 221 -17.29 2.50 17.54
C SER A 221 -17.49 1.61 16.31
N ASN A 222 -18.73 1.45 15.82
CA ASN A 222 -19.01 0.64 14.63
C ASN A 222 -18.75 1.39 13.33
N LEU A 223 -19.08 2.68 13.29
CA LEU A 223 -18.92 3.53 12.11
C LEU A 223 -17.56 4.24 12.04
N ASN A 224 -16.84 4.28 13.17
CA ASN A 224 -15.53 4.91 13.32
C ASN A 224 -15.51 6.30 12.69
N MET A 225 -16.43 7.17 13.12
CA MET A 225 -16.59 8.53 12.61
C MET A 225 -16.84 9.50 13.75
N ALA A 226 -16.56 10.79 13.54
CA ALA A 226 -16.88 11.81 14.51
C ALA A 226 -18.37 12.18 14.41
N MET A 227 -19.11 12.14 15.53
CA MET A 227 -20.51 12.54 15.59
C MET A 227 -20.69 13.72 16.55
N TYR A 228 -21.40 14.75 16.08
CA TYR A 228 -21.77 15.92 16.85
C TYR A 228 -23.28 16.14 16.78
N THR A 229 -23.89 16.42 17.93
CA THR A 229 -25.31 16.74 18.04
C THR A 229 -25.47 18.20 18.38
N PHE A 230 -26.11 18.96 17.50
CA PHE A 230 -26.52 20.33 17.71
C PHE A 230 -27.95 20.37 18.23
N ILE A 231 -28.10 20.85 19.46
CA ILE A 231 -29.38 21.08 20.11
C ILE A 231 -29.74 22.55 19.91
N CYS A 232 -30.76 22.81 19.11
CA CYS A 232 -31.22 24.16 18.86
C CYS A 232 -32.28 24.54 19.91
N THR A 233 -32.00 25.60 20.68
CA THR A 233 -32.88 26.08 21.74
C THR A 233 -32.75 27.60 21.92
N ALA A 234 -33.80 28.24 22.44
CA ALA A 234 -33.77 29.65 22.80
C ALA A 234 -32.84 29.94 24.00
N ALA A 235 -32.65 28.95 24.89
CA ALA A 235 -31.89 29.07 26.13
C ALA A 235 -30.74 28.03 26.20
N PRO A 236 -29.68 28.18 25.38
CA PRO A 236 -28.57 27.23 25.34
C PRO A 236 -27.81 27.13 26.67
N ASP A 237 -27.77 28.22 27.44
CA ASP A 237 -27.08 28.32 28.73
C ASP A 237 -27.54 27.24 29.74
N GLN A 238 -28.78 26.76 29.62
CA GLN A 238 -29.33 25.70 30.49
C GLN A 238 -28.71 24.32 30.20
N LEU A 239 -28.09 24.13 29.03
CA LEU A 239 -27.52 22.86 28.56
C LEU A 239 -25.99 22.91 28.46
N GLU A 240 -25.35 23.95 29.01
CA GLU A 240 -23.88 24.04 29.08
C GLU A 240 -23.26 22.85 29.81
N SER A 241 -23.88 22.41 30.90
CA SER A 241 -23.43 21.23 31.65
C SER A 241 -23.45 19.96 30.79
N THR A 242 -24.48 19.77 29.97
CA THR A 242 -24.56 18.66 29.01
C THR A 242 -23.45 18.75 27.96
N THR A 243 -23.17 19.95 27.47
CA THR A 243 -22.09 20.20 26.50
C THR A 243 -20.73 19.82 27.09
N GLN A 244 -20.45 20.25 28.33
CA GLN A 244 -19.22 19.91 29.05
C GLN A 244 -19.10 18.42 29.37
N MET A 245 -20.18 17.78 29.86
CA MET A 245 -20.20 16.35 30.17
C MET A 245 -20.01 15.48 28.92
N SER A 246 -20.46 15.93 27.76
CA SER A 246 -20.28 15.22 26.49
C SER A 246 -18.88 15.40 25.87
N GLY A 247 -17.99 16.18 26.51
CA GLY A 247 -16.69 16.54 25.94
C GLY A 247 -16.81 17.38 24.66
N GLY A 248 -17.89 18.17 24.53
CA GLY A 248 -18.17 19.01 23.36
C GLY A 248 -18.69 18.27 22.13
N LYS A 249 -19.22 17.05 22.30
CA LYS A 249 -19.93 16.29 21.24
C LYS A 249 -21.38 16.72 21.10
N VAL A 250 -22.04 17.06 22.21
CA VAL A 250 -23.36 17.66 22.23
C VAL A 250 -23.18 19.16 22.42
N ILE A 251 -23.81 19.99 21.59
CA ILE A 251 -23.61 21.43 21.55
C ILE A 251 -24.98 22.09 21.55
N ALA A 252 -25.30 22.81 22.61
CA ALA A 252 -26.49 23.63 22.65
C ALA A 252 -26.21 25.00 22.03
N CYS A 253 -27.05 25.43 21.09
CA CYS A 253 -26.93 26.73 20.44
C CYS A 253 -28.32 27.28 20.07
N ARG A 254 -28.39 28.56 19.72
CA ARG A 254 -29.61 29.13 19.14
C ARG A 254 -29.71 28.75 17.67
N HIS A 255 -30.94 28.63 17.14
CA HIS A 255 -31.18 28.34 15.71
C HIS A 255 -30.42 29.30 14.77
N ALA A 256 -30.26 30.57 15.15
CA ALA A 256 -29.53 31.57 14.37
C ALA A 256 -28.00 31.33 14.33
N ASP A 257 -27.45 30.73 15.39
CA ASP A 257 -26.01 30.55 15.60
C ASP A 257 -25.52 29.18 15.12
N LEU A 258 -26.44 28.25 14.80
CA LEU A 258 -26.12 26.91 14.32
C LEU A 258 -25.11 26.90 13.16
N ALA A 259 -25.23 27.85 12.23
CA ALA A 259 -24.32 27.97 11.11
C ALA A 259 -22.88 28.30 11.54
N ALA A 260 -22.74 29.18 12.54
CA ALA A 260 -21.44 29.57 13.09
C ALA A 260 -20.80 28.41 13.86
N GLU A 261 -21.60 27.66 14.63
CA GLU A 261 -21.14 26.46 15.34
C GLU A 261 -20.67 25.35 14.38
N MET A 262 -21.42 25.10 13.31
CA MET A 262 -21.02 24.17 12.25
C MET A 262 -19.70 24.62 11.58
N GLN A 263 -19.54 25.91 11.31
CA GLN A 263 -18.32 26.47 10.72
C GLN A 263 -17.13 26.39 11.69
N ALA A 264 -17.35 26.56 12.99
CA ALA A 264 -16.32 26.35 14.00
C ALA A 264 -15.83 24.89 14.00
N LYS A 265 -16.74 23.92 13.78
CA LYS A 265 -16.34 22.52 13.60
C LYS A 265 -15.58 22.27 12.30
N GLN A 266 -15.98 22.88 11.18
CA GLN A 266 -15.17 22.82 9.94
C GLN A 266 -13.75 23.32 10.17
N THR A 267 -13.59 24.42 10.92
CA THR A 267 -12.28 24.99 11.26
C THR A 267 -11.47 24.04 12.13
N LYS A 268 -12.11 23.40 13.13
CA LYS A 268 -11.47 22.35 13.93
C LYS A 268 -11.01 21.18 13.06
N PHE A 269 -11.83 20.71 12.12
CA PHE A 269 -11.45 19.59 11.26
C PHE A 269 -10.24 19.89 10.39
N ALA A 270 -10.08 21.13 9.93
CA ALA A 270 -8.91 21.57 9.18
C ALA A 270 -7.60 21.54 9.99
N GLN A 271 -7.67 21.56 11.33
CA GLN A 271 -6.51 21.50 12.22
C GLN A 271 -6.07 20.07 12.57
N ALA A 272 -6.79 19.05 12.08
CA ALA A 272 -6.45 17.67 12.38
C ALA A 272 -5.11 17.27 11.75
N LEU A 273 -4.37 16.43 12.47
CA LEU A 273 -3.16 15.78 11.98
C LEU A 273 -3.53 14.43 11.36
N THR A 274 -2.82 14.06 10.31
CA THR A 274 -2.99 12.78 9.62
C THR A 274 -1.73 11.94 9.73
N LEU A 275 -1.89 10.68 10.13
CA LEU A 275 -0.86 9.65 10.05
C LEU A 275 -1.32 8.60 9.04
N ARG A 276 -0.53 8.40 7.98
CA ARG A 276 -0.77 7.35 6.99
C ARG A 276 0.15 6.17 7.26
N THR A 277 -0.40 4.97 7.28
CA THR A 277 0.33 3.72 7.52
C THR A 277 -0.25 2.59 6.68
N GLU A 278 0.53 1.53 6.50
CA GLU A 278 0.09 0.33 5.81
C GLU A 278 -0.46 -0.72 6.78
N VAL A 279 -1.49 -1.44 6.33
CA VAL A 279 -2.09 -2.56 7.03
C VAL A 279 -1.48 -3.86 6.52
N PRO A 280 -0.95 -4.71 7.41
CA PRO A 280 -0.50 -6.05 7.03
C PRO A 280 -1.64 -6.89 6.44
N ASP A 281 -1.38 -7.56 5.32
CA ASP A 281 -2.36 -8.42 4.61
C ASP A 281 -3.06 -9.44 5.54
N SER A 282 -2.36 -9.95 6.55
CA SER A 282 -2.89 -10.93 7.51
C SER A 282 -4.01 -10.39 8.41
N LEU A 283 -4.10 -9.06 8.57
CA LEU A 283 -5.11 -8.39 9.39
C LEU A 283 -6.33 -7.94 8.55
N THR A 284 -6.30 -8.13 7.23
CA THR A 284 -7.42 -7.79 6.34
C THR A 284 -8.55 -8.84 6.43
N GLY A 285 -9.79 -8.42 6.16
CA GLY A 285 -10.98 -9.29 6.13
C GLY A 285 -12.05 -8.88 7.13
N GLU A 286 -13.18 -9.59 7.16
CA GLU A 286 -14.35 -9.27 8.01
C GLU A 286 -14.05 -9.49 9.50
N ARG A 287 -13.31 -8.55 10.10
CA ARG A 287 -12.93 -8.58 11.52
C ARG A 287 -12.86 -7.16 12.07
N GLN A 288 -12.99 -7.06 13.39
CA GLN A 288 -12.71 -5.85 14.14
C GLN A 288 -11.37 -6.01 14.86
N GLU A 289 -10.54 -4.96 14.84
CA GLU A 289 -9.25 -4.90 15.52
C GLU A 289 -9.17 -3.62 16.34
N ILE A 290 -8.42 -3.65 17.44
CA ILE A 290 -8.20 -2.45 18.27
C ILE A 290 -7.00 -1.69 17.70
N PHE A 291 -7.24 -0.51 17.18
CA PHE A 291 -6.17 0.42 16.83
C PHE A 291 -5.82 1.28 18.04
N THR A 292 -4.52 1.42 18.32
CA THR A 292 -4.00 2.27 19.39
C THR A 292 -2.95 3.21 18.83
N LEU A 293 -3.12 4.50 19.09
CA LEU A 293 -2.13 5.53 18.80
C LEU A 293 -1.59 6.09 20.11
N SER A 294 -0.27 6.18 20.21
CA SER A 294 0.39 6.80 21.35
C SER A 294 1.56 7.68 20.96
N VAL A 295 1.75 8.78 21.69
CA VAL A 295 2.93 9.65 21.56
C VAL A 295 3.60 9.80 22.94
N PRO A 296 4.47 8.85 23.33
CA PRO A 296 4.93 8.72 24.72
C PRO A 296 5.67 9.95 25.26
N LYS A 297 6.40 10.68 24.41
CA LYS A 297 7.20 11.83 24.86
C LYS A 297 6.40 13.14 25.00
N LEU A 298 5.12 13.16 24.60
CA LEU A 298 4.21 14.29 24.84
C LEU A 298 3.57 14.27 26.25
N GLY A 299 3.75 13.18 27.03
CA GLY A 299 3.28 13.06 28.40
C GLY A 299 2.49 11.78 28.68
N SER A 300 1.95 11.67 29.89
CA SER A 300 1.31 10.45 30.44
C SER A 300 -0.10 10.17 29.92
N ALA A 301 -0.77 11.13 29.27
CA ALA A 301 -2.17 11.04 28.82
C ALA A 301 -2.32 11.05 27.29
N VAL A 302 -1.35 10.48 26.56
CA VAL A 302 -1.26 10.62 25.08
C VAL A 302 -1.44 9.28 24.37
N LYS A 303 -2.24 8.38 24.95
CA LYS A 303 -2.60 7.09 24.37
C LYS A 303 -4.11 7.06 24.16
N SER A 304 -4.53 6.81 22.92
CA SER A 304 -5.94 6.65 22.56
C SER A 304 -6.13 5.40 21.72
N SER A 305 -7.20 4.66 21.99
CA SER A 305 -7.54 3.43 21.28
C SER A 305 -8.96 3.47 20.75
N THR A 306 -9.20 2.88 19.58
CA THR A 306 -10.52 2.70 19.00
C THR A 306 -10.63 1.35 18.31
N THR A 307 -11.84 0.80 18.24
CA THR A 307 -12.11 -0.42 17.47
C THR A 307 -12.31 -0.05 16.00
N VAL A 308 -11.69 -0.82 15.10
CA VAL A 308 -11.66 -0.54 13.67
C VAL A 308 -12.04 -1.79 12.90
N TYR A 309 -12.92 -1.63 11.91
CA TYR A 309 -13.31 -2.72 11.02
C TYR A 309 -12.36 -2.84 9.82
N MET A 310 -11.87 -4.05 9.57
CA MET A 310 -10.81 -4.36 8.58
C MET A 310 -11.32 -4.97 7.27
N GLY A 311 -12.65 -5.08 7.10
CA GLY A 311 -13.27 -5.81 5.98
C GLY A 311 -13.14 -5.12 4.63
N PHE A 312 -12.86 -3.81 4.62
CA PHE A 312 -12.72 -3.04 3.39
C PHE A 312 -11.34 -3.26 2.78
N LYS A 313 -11.32 -4.05 1.70
CA LYS A 313 -10.11 -4.37 0.95
C LYS A 313 -10.24 -3.86 -0.47
N MET A 314 -9.27 -3.05 -0.90
CA MET A 314 -9.20 -2.64 -2.29
C MET A 314 -8.90 -3.83 -3.19
N GLU A 315 -9.52 -3.86 -4.36
CA GLU A 315 -9.05 -4.72 -5.43
C GLU A 315 -7.62 -4.34 -5.79
N ARG A 316 -6.76 -5.34 -5.96
CA ARG A 316 -5.37 -5.09 -6.37
C ARG A 316 -5.31 -4.75 -7.86
N PRO A 317 -4.32 -3.96 -8.31
CA PRO A 317 -4.12 -3.72 -9.73
C PRO A 317 -3.87 -5.04 -10.47
N GLN A 318 -4.70 -5.33 -11.47
CA GLN A 318 -4.61 -6.53 -12.26
C GLN A 318 -4.95 -6.25 -13.72
N VAL A 319 -4.43 -7.11 -14.61
CA VAL A 319 -4.74 -7.06 -16.04
C VAL A 319 -6.09 -7.72 -16.27
N THR A 320 -7.05 -6.97 -16.81
CA THR A 320 -8.38 -7.48 -17.18
C THR A 320 -8.44 -7.93 -18.63
N LYS A 321 -7.67 -7.28 -19.51
CA LYS A 321 -7.65 -7.57 -20.95
C LYS A 321 -6.25 -7.45 -21.53
N VAL A 322 -5.94 -8.34 -22.48
CA VAL A 322 -4.70 -8.32 -23.26
C VAL A 322 -5.04 -8.34 -24.74
N GLU A 323 -4.54 -7.35 -25.48
CA GLU A 323 -4.75 -7.20 -26.92
C GLU A 323 -3.41 -7.22 -27.67
N PRO A 324 -3.18 -8.22 -28.54
CA PRO A 324 -1.99 -8.23 -29.39
C PRO A 324 -2.13 -7.22 -30.54
N LEU A 325 -1.37 -6.13 -30.48
CA LEU A 325 -1.35 -5.09 -31.53
C LEU A 325 -0.43 -5.46 -32.70
N GLY A 326 0.61 -6.22 -32.41
CA GLY A 326 1.60 -6.66 -33.38
C GLY A 326 2.48 -7.73 -32.78
N ARG A 327 3.38 -8.29 -33.59
CA ARG A 327 4.22 -9.43 -33.19
C ARG A 327 5.09 -9.13 -31.96
N THR A 328 5.42 -7.87 -31.72
CA THR A 328 6.25 -7.40 -30.60
C THR A 328 5.54 -6.42 -29.67
N LYS A 329 4.22 -6.21 -29.86
CA LYS A 329 3.45 -5.20 -29.11
C LYS A 329 2.18 -5.79 -28.52
N LEU A 330 2.02 -5.64 -27.21
CA LEU A 330 0.83 -6.02 -26.45
C LEU A 330 0.25 -4.79 -25.78
N ARG A 331 -1.06 -4.59 -25.89
CA ARG A 331 -1.80 -3.63 -25.07
C ARG A 331 -2.46 -4.36 -23.91
N LEU A 332 -2.25 -3.86 -22.71
CA LEU A 332 -2.92 -4.32 -21.49
C LEU A 332 -3.94 -3.28 -21.06
N THR A 333 -5.06 -3.76 -20.54
CA THR A 333 -6.04 -2.95 -19.83
C THR A 333 -6.08 -3.42 -18.38
N PHE A 334 -6.05 -2.46 -17.45
CA PHE A 334 -6.11 -2.73 -16.02
C PHE A 334 -7.55 -2.60 -15.48
N ASN A 335 -7.85 -3.21 -14.34
CA ASN A 335 -9.13 -2.99 -13.64
C ASN A 335 -9.27 -1.57 -13.07
N GLN A 336 -8.14 -0.92 -12.77
CA GLN A 336 -8.07 0.42 -12.19
C GLN A 336 -6.89 1.20 -12.77
N ALA A 337 -6.84 2.52 -12.54
CA ALA A 337 -5.70 3.33 -12.95
C ALA A 337 -4.45 2.98 -12.11
N VAL A 338 -3.32 2.75 -12.77
CA VAL A 338 -2.04 2.43 -12.13
C VAL A 338 -1.11 3.65 -12.09
N ASN A 339 -0.18 3.65 -11.13
CA ASN A 339 0.76 4.74 -10.93
C ASN A 339 1.91 4.68 -11.96
N ALA A 340 2.71 5.74 -12.04
CA ALA A 340 3.85 5.87 -12.95
C ALA A 340 4.89 4.74 -12.79
N ASN A 341 4.97 4.08 -11.63
CA ASN A 341 5.85 2.93 -11.42
C ASN A 341 5.55 1.72 -12.34
N ALA A 342 4.39 1.71 -12.98
CA ALA A 342 3.98 0.74 -14.00
C ALA A 342 4.78 0.87 -15.31
N ASP A 343 5.63 1.88 -15.48
CA ASP A 343 6.53 2.01 -16.63
C ASP A 343 7.70 1.00 -16.61
N ARG A 344 7.93 0.33 -15.48
CA ARG A 344 9.09 -0.56 -15.29
C ARG A 344 8.83 -1.96 -15.87
N PRO A 345 9.61 -2.43 -16.88
CA PRO A 345 9.44 -3.75 -17.48
C PRO A 345 9.53 -4.92 -16.50
N GLN A 346 10.33 -4.78 -15.44
CA GLN A 346 10.55 -5.79 -14.39
C GLN A 346 9.28 -6.18 -13.61
N TYR A 347 8.25 -5.35 -13.65
CA TYR A 347 6.97 -5.59 -12.97
C TYR A 347 5.99 -6.41 -13.80
N TYR A 348 6.34 -6.69 -15.06
CA TYR A 348 5.54 -7.49 -15.96
C TYR A 348 6.25 -8.82 -16.22
N ARG A 349 5.47 -9.89 -16.34
CA ARG A 349 5.96 -11.17 -16.82
C ARG A 349 4.97 -11.76 -17.79
N VAL A 350 5.43 -12.02 -19.00
CA VAL A 350 4.70 -12.76 -20.02
C VAL A 350 5.37 -14.12 -20.17
N TYR A 351 4.61 -15.20 -20.03
CA TYR A 351 5.13 -16.54 -20.18
C TYR A 351 4.18 -17.45 -20.94
N THR A 352 4.72 -18.44 -21.64
CA THR A 352 3.93 -19.42 -22.39
C THR A 352 3.28 -20.41 -21.45
N ASN A 353 2.03 -20.77 -21.75
CA ASN A 353 1.33 -21.88 -21.10
C ASN A 353 1.60 -23.17 -21.88
N ASP A 354 2.87 -23.57 -21.91
CA ASP A 354 3.34 -24.83 -22.47
C ASP A 354 4.25 -25.55 -21.46
N VAL A 355 4.62 -26.79 -21.75
CA VAL A 355 5.36 -27.69 -20.83
C VAL A 355 6.64 -27.06 -20.26
N TRP A 356 7.19 -26.06 -20.94
CA TRP A 356 8.45 -25.44 -20.58
C TRP A 356 8.32 -24.03 -19.97
N GLY A 357 7.12 -23.42 -19.99
CA GLY A 357 6.85 -22.16 -19.27
C GLY A 357 7.77 -20.99 -19.63
N TRP A 358 8.12 -20.80 -20.91
CA TRP A 358 9.14 -19.83 -21.32
C TRP A 358 8.69 -18.40 -21.09
N TYR A 359 9.60 -17.58 -20.57
CA TYR A 359 9.41 -16.16 -20.40
C TYR A 359 9.71 -15.41 -21.69
N VAL A 360 8.80 -14.54 -22.09
CA VAL A 360 9.03 -13.57 -23.16
C VAL A 360 9.66 -12.34 -22.52
N LYS A 361 10.83 -11.94 -23.01
CA LYS A 361 11.50 -10.74 -22.53
C LYS A 361 10.69 -9.50 -22.90
N ILE A 362 10.60 -8.57 -21.95
CA ILE A 362 9.92 -7.29 -22.10
C ILE A 362 10.99 -6.21 -22.17
N GLU A 363 11.00 -5.44 -23.25
CA GLU A 363 12.00 -4.41 -23.53
C GLU A 363 11.59 -3.08 -22.90
N SER A 364 10.34 -2.67 -23.10
CA SER A 364 9.82 -1.42 -22.56
C SER A 364 8.31 -1.50 -22.29
N VAL A 365 7.83 -0.58 -21.45
CA VAL A 365 6.41 -0.39 -21.16
C VAL A 365 6.10 1.09 -21.32
N GLN A 366 5.02 1.41 -22.03
CA GLN A 366 4.50 2.75 -22.20
C GLN A 366 3.13 2.83 -21.57
N LEU A 367 2.99 3.65 -20.52
CA LEU A 367 1.72 3.86 -19.83
C LEU A 367 0.94 5.00 -20.48
N SER A 368 -0.38 4.84 -20.58
CA SER A 368 -1.30 5.89 -21.00
C SER A 368 -1.45 6.98 -19.92
N GLU A 369 -1.80 8.22 -20.30
CA GLU A 369 -1.97 9.36 -19.37
C GLU A 369 -3.04 9.09 -18.29
N ASP A 370 -4.10 8.37 -18.67
CA ASP A 370 -5.17 7.94 -17.77
C ASP A 370 -4.74 6.82 -16.81
N GLY A 371 -3.59 6.18 -17.05
CA GLY A 371 -3.06 5.06 -16.27
C GLY A 371 -3.88 3.77 -16.38
N ARG A 372 -4.87 3.67 -17.29
CA ARG A 372 -5.73 2.47 -17.42
C ARG A 372 -5.24 1.47 -18.45
N THR A 373 -4.35 1.90 -19.33
CA THR A 373 -3.76 1.03 -20.36
C THR A 373 -2.25 1.16 -20.39
N ALA A 374 -1.58 0.06 -20.72
CA ALA A 374 -0.14 0.02 -20.96
C ALA A 374 0.16 -0.73 -22.26
N VAL A 375 1.13 -0.23 -23.04
CA VAL A 375 1.64 -0.90 -24.23
C VAL A 375 3.03 -1.46 -23.93
N LEU A 376 3.16 -2.77 -23.98
CA LEU A 376 4.43 -3.47 -23.79
C LEU A 376 5.09 -3.70 -25.13
N THR A 377 6.39 -3.45 -25.19
CA THR A 377 7.25 -3.90 -26.27
C THR A 377 7.97 -5.16 -25.80
N THR A 378 7.76 -6.27 -26.49
CA THR A 378 8.29 -7.59 -26.15
C THR A 378 9.10 -8.18 -27.30
N GLU A 379 9.86 -9.22 -27.00
CA GLU A 379 10.34 -10.13 -28.03
C GLU A 379 9.18 -10.69 -28.89
N PRO A 380 9.47 -11.17 -30.13
CA PRO A 380 8.46 -11.69 -31.03
C PRO A 380 7.60 -12.77 -30.38
N LEU A 381 6.30 -12.53 -30.41
CA LEU A 381 5.29 -13.45 -29.93
C LEU A 381 4.89 -14.43 -31.04
N TYR A 382 4.62 -15.66 -30.62
CA TYR A 382 4.32 -16.77 -31.51
C TYR A 382 3.00 -17.43 -31.16
N GLN A 383 2.49 -18.27 -32.06
CA GLN A 383 1.25 -18.99 -31.86
C GLN A 383 1.31 -19.86 -30.59
N GLY A 384 0.35 -19.63 -29.70
CA GLY A 384 0.30 -20.28 -28.40
C GLY A 384 -0.62 -19.57 -27.40
N ARG A 385 -0.77 -20.20 -26.24
CA ARG A 385 -1.41 -19.60 -25.06
C ARG A 385 -0.34 -18.97 -24.18
N TYR A 386 -0.61 -17.77 -23.70
CA TYR A 386 0.30 -17.00 -22.84
C TYR A 386 -0.45 -16.53 -21.61
N ASN A 387 0.30 -16.25 -20.56
CA ASN A 387 -0.18 -15.62 -19.34
C ASN A 387 0.63 -14.35 -19.10
N VAL A 388 -0.06 -13.27 -18.72
CA VAL A 388 0.55 -12.04 -18.21
C VAL A 388 0.30 -11.98 -16.71
N THR A 389 1.36 -11.73 -15.94
CA THR A 389 1.29 -11.46 -14.51
C THR A 389 1.92 -10.12 -14.20
N LEU A 390 1.36 -9.44 -13.20
CA LEU A 390 1.91 -8.21 -12.65
C LEU A 390 2.60 -8.49 -11.32
N ASN A 391 3.60 -7.69 -10.99
CA ASN A 391 4.28 -7.76 -9.70
C ASN A 391 4.79 -6.38 -9.34
N LYS A 392 4.39 -5.84 -8.19
CA LYS A 392 4.84 -4.51 -7.74
C LYS A 392 4.33 -3.31 -8.54
N VAL A 393 3.27 -3.47 -9.35
CA VAL A 393 2.55 -2.35 -9.97
C VAL A 393 1.61 -1.74 -8.93
N ALA A 394 1.70 -0.44 -8.67
CA ALA A 394 0.89 0.23 -7.66
C ALA A 394 -0.34 0.89 -8.27
N SER A 395 -1.42 0.99 -7.50
CA SER A 395 -2.60 1.77 -7.88
C SER A 395 -2.28 3.27 -7.88
N ARG A 396 -2.94 4.03 -8.75
CA ARG A 396 -2.90 5.50 -8.73
C ARG A 396 -3.72 6.07 -7.59
N MET A 397 -4.72 5.34 -7.10
CA MET A 397 -5.49 5.76 -5.92
C MET A 397 -4.62 5.71 -4.66
N THR A 398 -3.80 4.67 -4.55
CA THR A 398 -3.11 4.28 -3.32
C THR A 398 -1.79 3.58 -3.67
N PRO A 399 -0.62 4.20 -3.41
CA PRO A 399 0.67 3.60 -3.69
C PRO A 399 0.94 2.29 -2.95
N ALA A 400 0.34 2.09 -1.76
CA ALA A 400 0.47 0.86 -0.98
C ALA A 400 -0.32 -0.32 -1.59
N ASN A 401 -1.35 -0.06 -2.42
CA ASN A 401 -2.13 -1.11 -3.08
C ASN A 401 -1.38 -1.62 -4.31
N VAL A 402 -0.75 -2.77 -4.14
CA VAL A 402 0.22 -3.30 -5.10
C VAL A 402 -0.22 -4.65 -5.67
N SER A 403 -0.05 -4.80 -6.99
CA SER A 403 -0.35 -6.04 -7.73
C SER A 403 0.48 -7.24 -7.23
N VAL A 404 -0.12 -8.42 -7.23
CA VAL A 404 0.53 -9.68 -6.82
C VAL A 404 0.69 -10.63 -7.99
N ARG A 405 1.82 -11.35 -8.00
CA ARG A 405 2.18 -12.35 -9.02
C ARG A 405 1.17 -13.47 -9.26
N GLN A 406 0.30 -13.74 -8.30
CA GLN A 406 -0.66 -14.85 -8.34
C GLN A 406 -1.81 -14.60 -9.32
N GLN A 407 -2.11 -13.34 -9.63
CA GLN A 407 -3.16 -12.99 -10.58
C GLN A 407 -2.58 -12.95 -12.01
N SER A 408 -3.02 -13.91 -12.83
CA SER A 408 -2.61 -14.03 -14.23
C SER A 408 -3.78 -13.82 -15.18
N CYS A 409 -3.57 -13.05 -16.24
CA CYS A 409 -4.52 -12.93 -17.35
C CYS A 409 -4.03 -13.80 -18.52
N SER A 410 -4.84 -14.77 -18.93
CA SER A 410 -4.53 -15.63 -20.07
C SER A 410 -4.99 -15.01 -21.39
N PHE A 411 -4.18 -15.17 -22.44
CA PHE A 411 -4.55 -14.76 -23.79
C PHE A 411 -3.99 -15.73 -24.83
N MET A 412 -4.60 -15.74 -26.02
CA MET A 412 -4.22 -16.64 -27.11
C MET A 412 -3.75 -15.85 -28.32
N ILE A 413 -2.65 -16.31 -28.91
CA ILE A 413 -2.14 -15.83 -30.18
C ILE A 413 -2.36 -16.92 -31.21
N ALA A 414 -3.20 -16.63 -32.22
CA ALA A 414 -3.47 -17.55 -33.33
C ALA A 414 -2.72 -17.19 -34.63
N ARG A 415 -2.34 -15.91 -34.80
CA ARG A 415 -1.96 -15.35 -36.11
C ARG A 415 -0.50 -15.56 -36.51
N TRP A 416 0.43 -15.74 -35.57
CA TRP A 416 1.87 -15.71 -35.85
C TRP A 416 2.51 -17.10 -35.73
N PRO A 417 2.73 -17.84 -36.84
CA PRO A 417 3.28 -19.19 -36.79
C PRO A 417 4.72 -19.21 -36.25
N ARG A 418 5.13 -20.36 -35.70
CA ARG A 418 6.47 -20.60 -35.17
C ARG A 418 7.47 -20.71 -36.33
N ASP A 419 8.52 -19.91 -36.32
CA ASP A 419 9.55 -19.88 -37.35
C ASP A 419 10.90 -20.42 -36.84
N ARG A 420 11.93 -20.45 -37.69
CA ARG A 420 13.27 -20.90 -37.29
C ARG A 420 13.84 -20.09 -36.13
N ALA A 421 13.54 -18.80 -36.07
CA ALA A 421 13.99 -17.92 -34.99
C ALA A 421 13.39 -18.33 -33.64
N PHE A 422 12.12 -18.75 -33.61
CA PHE A 422 11.49 -19.32 -32.42
C PHE A 422 12.27 -20.53 -31.87
N TYR A 423 12.59 -21.50 -32.73
CA TYR A 423 13.27 -22.72 -32.31
C TYR A 423 14.72 -22.46 -31.91
N MET A 424 15.44 -21.62 -32.65
CA MET A 424 16.82 -21.25 -32.32
C MET A 424 16.89 -20.49 -30.99
N GLY A 425 15.99 -19.53 -30.75
CA GLY A 425 15.96 -18.80 -29.47
C GLY A 425 15.67 -19.70 -28.27
N ARG A 426 14.82 -20.71 -28.45
CA ARG A 426 14.31 -21.56 -27.37
C ARG A 426 15.15 -22.81 -27.10
N PHE A 427 15.76 -23.39 -28.13
CA PHE A 427 16.47 -24.67 -28.03
C PHE A 427 17.98 -24.58 -28.24
N SER A 428 18.54 -23.43 -28.66
CA SER A 428 19.99 -23.31 -28.87
C SER A 428 20.81 -23.70 -27.63
N MET A 429 20.47 -23.16 -26.45
CA MET A 429 21.19 -23.46 -25.20
C MET A 429 21.05 -24.92 -24.74
N PRO A 430 19.84 -25.51 -24.68
CA PRO A 430 19.70 -26.95 -24.41
C PRO A 430 20.49 -27.81 -25.40
N LEU A 431 20.51 -27.43 -26.68
CA LEU A 431 21.14 -28.20 -27.74
C LEU A 431 22.67 -28.07 -27.69
N THR A 432 23.22 -26.90 -27.35
CA THR A 432 24.66 -26.75 -27.08
C THR A 432 25.09 -27.56 -25.86
N ILE A 433 24.32 -27.52 -24.77
CA ILE A 433 24.59 -28.35 -23.58
C ILE A 433 24.58 -29.84 -23.94
N ALA A 434 23.59 -30.29 -24.72
CA ALA A 434 23.52 -31.68 -25.17
C ALA A 434 24.73 -32.08 -26.03
N VAL A 435 25.15 -31.22 -26.96
CA VAL A 435 26.33 -31.45 -27.80
C VAL A 435 27.62 -31.52 -26.97
N VAL A 436 27.77 -30.63 -25.98
CA VAL A 436 28.93 -30.64 -25.07
C VAL A 436 28.95 -31.91 -24.22
N LEU A 437 27.80 -32.33 -23.68
CA LEU A 437 27.67 -33.58 -22.92
C LEU A 437 28.00 -34.81 -23.78
N LEU A 438 27.47 -34.87 -25.01
CA LEU A 438 27.79 -35.95 -25.95
C LEU A 438 29.27 -35.97 -26.33
N GLY A 439 29.87 -34.80 -26.53
CA GLY A 439 31.31 -34.67 -26.77
C GLY A 439 32.14 -35.17 -25.59
N ALA A 440 31.76 -34.81 -24.36
CA ALA A 440 32.43 -35.29 -23.15
C ALA A 440 32.29 -36.81 -22.98
N LEU A 441 31.10 -37.37 -23.25
CA LEU A 441 30.87 -38.82 -23.23
C LEU A 441 31.70 -39.55 -24.29
N ALA A 442 31.77 -39.01 -25.51
CA ALA A 442 32.58 -39.57 -26.58
C ALA A 442 34.08 -39.52 -26.26
N LEU A 443 34.55 -38.42 -25.67
CA LEU A 443 35.93 -38.28 -25.22
C LEU A 443 36.26 -39.28 -24.11
N ASN A 444 35.37 -39.42 -23.12
CA ASN A 444 35.52 -40.38 -22.04
C ASN A 444 35.56 -41.82 -22.58
N TRP A 445 34.67 -42.17 -23.51
CA TRP A 445 34.68 -43.45 -24.19
C TRP A 445 35.98 -43.71 -24.96
N LEU A 446 36.50 -42.70 -25.68
CA LEU A 446 37.80 -42.80 -26.36
C LEU A 446 38.96 -43.00 -25.40
N VAL A 447 38.94 -42.33 -24.24
CA VAL A 447 39.96 -42.50 -23.18
C VAL A 447 39.91 -43.91 -22.60
N LEU A 448 38.71 -44.41 -22.28
CA LEU A 448 38.50 -45.78 -21.79
C LEU A 448 39.01 -46.81 -22.81
N ARG A 449 38.64 -46.65 -24.08
CA ARG A 449 39.07 -47.53 -25.16
C ARG A 449 40.57 -47.46 -25.46
N ARG A 450 41.24 -46.34 -25.15
CA ARG A 450 42.72 -46.26 -25.21
C ARG A 450 43.34 -46.98 -24.04
N ARG A 451 42.78 -46.87 -22.82
CA ARG A 451 43.27 -47.61 -21.65
C ARG A 451 43.14 -49.12 -21.85
N GLU A 452 42.01 -49.59 -22.36
CA GLU A 452 41.79 -51.01 -22.71
C GLU A 452 42.84 -51.52 -23.71
N ARG A 453 43.11 -50.76 -24.77
CA ARG A 453 44.15 -51.14 -25.76
C ARG A 453 45.58 -51.13 -25.21
N VAL A 454 45.88 -50.24 -24.27
CA VAL A 454 47.19 -50.24 -23.60
C VAL A 454 47.31 -51.45 -22.67
N SER A 455 46.25 -51.82 -21.94
CA SER A 455 46.24 -53.04 -21.13
C SER A 455 46.33 -54.32 -21.97
N GLU A 456 45.72 -54.35 -23.16
CA GLU A 456 45.86 -55.46 -24.11
C GLU A 456 47.31 -55.57 -24.63
N GLN A 457 47.95 -54.45 -24.96
CA GLN A 457 49.35 -54.44 -25.42
C GLN A 457 50.35 -54.84 -24.32
N THR A 458 50.11 -54.47 -23.06
CA THR A 458 50.93 -54.96 -21.95
C THR A 458 50.73 -56.44 -21.70
N ALA A 459 49.50 -56.95 -21.81
CA ALA A 459 49.22 -58.38 -21.69
C ALA A 459 49.84 -59.19 -22.85
N GLU A 460 49.81 -58.68 -24.08
CA GLU A 460 50.47 -59.31 -25.24
C GLU A 460 52.01 -59.24 -25.12
N ALA A 461 52.57 -58.13 -24.63
CA ALA A 461 54.01 -58.00 -24.40
C ALA A 461 54.50 -58.95 -23.29
N GLU A 462 53.73 -59.11 -22.21
CA GLU A 462 53.99 -60.08 -21.16
C GLU A 462 53.89 -61.53 -21.68
N HIS A 463 52.94 -61.82 -22.56
CA HIS A 463 52.80 -63.13 -23.19
C HIS A 463 53.94 -63.45 -24.20
N LEU A 464 54.50 -62.42 -24.85
CA LEU A 464 55.67 -62.54 -25.73
C LEU A 464 56.98 -62.65 -24.95
N LEU A 465 57.10 -61.97 -23.80
CA LEU A 465 58.24 -62.10 -22.89
C LEU A 465 58.25 -63.46 -22.17
N ALA A 466 57.09 -63.94 -21.73
CA ALA A 466 56.96 -65.30 -21.19
C ALA A 466 57.23 -66.38 -22.26
N GLY A 467 57.00 -66.07 -23.55
CA GLY A 467 57.41 -66.91 -24.68
C GLY A 467 58.92 -66.85 -24.97
N ALA A 468 59.56 -65.70 -24.75
CA ALA A 468 60.99 -65.51 -24.95
C ALA A 468 61.85 -66.17 -23.85
N ASP A 469 61.38 -66.18 -22.60
CA ASP A 469 62.04 -66.88 -21.48
C ASP A 469 62.03 -68.42 -21.61
N SER A 470 61.33 -68.98 -22.60
CA SER A 470 61.33 -70.42 -22.88
C SER A 470 62.43 -70.88 -23.86
N LEU A 471 63.36 -70.01 -24.27
CA LEU A 471 64.38 -70.30 -25.29
C LEU A 471 65.84 -70.15 -24.84
N ASP A 472 66.14 -70.28 -23.55
CA ASP A 472 67.53 -70.38 -23.05
C ASP A 472 68.05 -71.83 -23.00
N GLY A 473 67.80 -72.60 -24.06
CA GLY A 473 68.20 -74.00 -24.09
C GLY A 473 68.09 -74.66 -25.46
N THR A 474 68.69 -74.07 -26.50
CA THR A 474 69.35 -74.76 -27.63
C THR A 474 69.62 -73.76 -28.76
N GLY A 475 70.88 -73.68 -29.20
CA GLY A 475 71.29 -72.84 -30.31
C GLY A 475 70.69 -73.34 -31.63
N ALA A 476 69.60 -72.72 -32.07
CA ALA A 476 69.17 -72.69 -33.46
C ALA A 476 68.21 -71.51 -33.68
N LEU A 477 68.56 -70.60 -34.58
CA LEU A 477 67.68 -69.51 -35.01
C LEU A 477 66.37 -70.08 -35.59
N PRO A 478 65.18 -69.66 -35.11
CA PRO A 478 63.92 -70.08 -35.71
C PRO A 478 63.73 -69.42 -37.08
N LYS A 479 63.40 -70.23 -38.10
CA LYS A 479 63.17 -69.86 -39.52
C LYS A 479 62.12 -68.75 -39.78
N ARG A 480 61.49 -68.18 -38.75
CA ARG A 480 60.50 -67.08 -38.86
C ARG A 480 61.09 -65.67 -38.78
N TRP A 481 62.37 -65.53 -38.40
CA TRP A 481 63.05 -64.22 -38.42
C TRP A 481 63.57 -63.80 -39.80
N VAL A 482 63.60 -64.72 -40.77
CA VAL A 482 64.11 -64.42 -42.13
C VAL A 482 63.04 -63.78 -43.03
N THR A 483 61.74 -63.85 -42.69
CA THR A 483 60.67 -63.31 -43.55
C THR A 483 60.37 -61.82 -43.32
N LEU A 484 60.72 -61.23 -42.17
CA LEU A 484 60.51 -59.80 -41.92
C LEU A 484 61.62 -58.91 -42.47
N PHE A 485 62.83 -59.44 -42.66
CA PHE A 485 63.96 -58.66 -43.21
C PHE A 485 63.98 -58.61 -44.75
N TRP A 486 63.36 -59.59 -45.43
CA TRP A 486 63.36 -59.69 -46.89
C TRP A 486 62.13 -59.05 -47.58
N LEU A 487 61.07 -58.68 -46.85
CA LEU A 487 59.89 -58.02 -47.44
C LEU A 487 60.03 -56.50 -47.63
N ARG A 488 61.20 -55.91 -47.30
CA ARG A 488 61.45 -54.46 -47.46
C ARG A 488 62.19 -54.08 -48.76
N ALA A 489 62.47 -55.03 -49.64
CA ALA A 489 63.15 -54.77 -50.93
C ALA A 489 62.20 -54.93 -52.14
N ALA A 490 61.36 -53.89 -52.35
CA ALA A 490 60.73 -53.33 -53.57
C ALA A 490 60.24 -54.23 -54.75
N PRO A 491 59.21 -53.79 -55.52
CA PRO A 491 59.51 -52.93 -56.69
C PRO A 491 58.47 -51.82 -57.02
N LEU A 492 58.97 -50.77 -57.68
CA LEU A 492 58.25 -49.66 -58.35
C LEU A 492 57.28 -50.14 -59.46
N PRO A 493 56.40 -49.25 -59.95
CA PRO A 493 56.28 -49.09 -61.39
C PRO A 493 56.47 -47.64 -61.90
N ARG A 494 56.95 -47.60 -63.14
CA ARG A 494 57.28 -46.47 -64.01
C ARG A 494 56.05 -45.70 -64.52
N ALA A 495 56.21 -44.38 -64.67
CA ALA A 495 55.75 -43.57 -65.81
C ALA A 495 56.61 -42.28 -65.86
N ALA A 496 57.63 -42.19 -66.71
CA ALA A 496 57.61 -41.61 -68.07
C ALA A 496 57.39 -40.08 -68.11
N GLY A 497 58.48 -39.33 -68.34
CA GLY A 497 58.46 -37.90 -68.64
C GLY A 497 59.87 -37.34 -68.88
N ARG A 498 60.16 -36.97 -70.13
CA ARG A 498 61.49 -36.69 -70.73
C ARG A 498 62.26 -35.49 -70.15
N ALA A 499 63.57 -35.69 -70.08
CA ALA A 499 64.68 -34.81 -70.54
C ALA A 499 64.63 -33.30 -70.26
N LEU A 500 65.65 -32.80 -69.57
CA LEU A 500 66.67 -31.92 -70.18
C LEU A 500 67.82 -31.65 -69.19
N TRP A 501 69.04 -31.96 -69.62
CA TRP A 501 70.28 -31.43 -69.06
C TRP A 501 70.43 -29.95 -69.43
N LYS A 502 70.87 -29.10 -68.50
CA LYS A 502 72.13 -28.34 -68.61
C LYS A 502 72.41 -27.49 -67.37
N ALA A 503 73.69 -27.43 -67.04
CA ALA A 503 74.32 -26.64 -65.99
C ALA A 503 74.26 -25.13 -66.28
N ALA A 504 74.01 -24.35 -65.23
CA ALA A 504 74.68 -23.10 -64.82
C ALA A 504 73.98 -22.59 -63.55
#